data_AF-A0A2G5ECZ0-F1
#
_entry.id   AF-A0A2G5ECZ0-F1
#
_cell.length_a   1.000
_cell.length_b   1.000
_cell.length_c   1.000
_cell.angle_alpha   90.00
_cell.angle_beta   90.00
_cell.angle_gamma   90.00
#
_symmetry.space_group_name_H-M   'P 1'
#
loop_
_entity.id
_entity.type
_entity.pdbx_description
1 polymer ?
#
loop_
_entity_poly.entity_id
_entity_poly.type
_entity_poly.pdbx_seq_one_letter_code
_entity_poly.pdbx_strand_id
1 'polypeptide(L)'
;MATLSYNPSKLRNHKPQSHKPISSLSKPIKIPFSSSQFYTLSPSKFNKLRLNSVSESSVSLPTNQPPLTSASDNNFNEEEEEEIDDDPTSEVSYLDSETDPDSIIEWEMDFCSRPILDIRGKKIWELVVCDGTLSLQYTKYFPNNVINSITLKDALISISDDLGIPLPEKIRFFRSQMQTIITKACKELGIKPVPSKRCLSLLLWLEERYETVYMRHPGFQVGAKPLLALDNPFPMDLPENLIGEKWAFVQLPFSAVQEEVSSLEERFAFGASLDLDLLGIEIDDKTLIPGIAVASSRAKPLAVHFYGQ
;
A
#
# COMPACT_ATOMS: atom_id res chain seq x y z
N MET A 1 -54.72 -37.44 -15.97
CA MET A 1 -55.70 -37.06 -14.92
C MET A 1 -54.95 -36.16 -13.94
N ALA A 2 -55.36 -34.99 -13.50
CA ALA A 2 -56.46 -34.07 -13.78
C ALA A 2 -55.97 -32.69 -13.23
N THR A 3 -55.97 -31.64 -14.05
CA THR A 3 -56.78 -30.39 -13.89
C THR A 3 -56.28 -29.34 -12.87
N LEU A 4 -55.70 -28.26 -13.43
CA LEU A 4 -56.04 -26.82 -13.29
C LEU A 4 -56.70 -26.29 -12.01
N SER A 5 -56.17 -25.17 -11.49
CA SER A 5 -56.95 -23.92 -11.36
C SER A 5 -56.07 -22.66 -11.18
N TYR A 6 -56.28 -21.68 -12.07
CA TYR A 6 -55.92 -20.26 -11.96
C TYR A 6 -57.05 -19.49 -11.25
N ASN A 7 -56.76 -18.37 -10.55
CA ASN A 7 -57.34 -17.03 -10.83
C ASN A 7 -56.89 -15.91 -9.85
N PRO A 8 -57.14 -14.60 -10.16
CA PRO A 8 -56.17 -13.51 -10.00
C PRO A 8 -56.77 -12.28 -9.26
N SER A 9 -56.17 -11.10 -9.46
CA SER A 9 -56.58 -9.73 -9.07
C SER A 9 -56.10 -9.28 -7.66
N LYS A 10 -55.50 -8.10 -7.47
CA LYS A 10 -55.90 -6.77 -7.98
C LYS A 10 -54.73 -5.86 -8.37
N LEU A 11 -54.96 -5.17 -9.49
CA LEU A 11 -54.28 -3.96 -9.94
C LEU A 11 -54.56 -2.77 -9.00
N ARG A 12 -53.56 -1.90 -8.79
CA ARG A 12 -53.79 -0.44 -8.75
C ARG A 12 -52.62 0.30 -9.38
N ASN A 13 -52.88 0.83 -10.58
CA ASN A 13 -52.06 1.79 -11.30
C ASN A 13 -52.03 3.13 -10.56
N HIS A 14 -50.87 3.78 -10.53
CA HIS A 14 -50.78 5.24 -10.47
C HIS A 14 -49.95 5.71 -11.67
N LYS A 15 -50.61 6.42 -12.60
CA LYS A 15 -50.00 7.11 -13.74
C LYS A 15 -49.47 8.50 -13.29
N PRO A 16 -48.54 9.09 -14.05
CA PRO A 16 -47.78 10.28 -13.66
C PRO A 16 -48.58 11.56 -13.95
N GLN A 17 -48.29 12.62 -13.19
CA GLN A 17 -48.72 13.96 -13.52
C GLN A 17 -47.51 14.86 -13.75
N SER A 18 -47.42 15.38 -14.97
CA SER A 18 -46.56 16.48 -15.38
C SER A 18 -47.35 17.78 -15.33
N HIS A 19 -46.81 18.83 -14.70
CA HIS A 19 -47.14 20.22 -15.03
C HIS A 19 -45.84 21.03 -15.07
N LYS A 20 -45.65 21.76 -16.17
CA LYS A 20 -44.56 22.72 -16.42
C LYS A 20 -44.97 24.14 -15.91
N PRO A 21 -44.24 25.22 -16.25
CA PRO A 21 -43.27 25.89 -15.38
C PRO A 21 -43.74 27.30 -14.97
N ILE A 22 -43.28 27.82 -13.83
CA ILE A 22 -43.36 29.26 -13.57
C ILE A 22 -42.01 29.74 -13.05
N SER A 23 -41.52 30.75 -13.77
CA SER A 23 -40.36 31.59 -13.52
C SER A 23 -40.48 32.37 -12.21
N SER A 24 -39.40 32.42 -11.43
CA SER A 24 -39.06 33.63 -10.68
C SER A 24 -37.58 33.69 -10.36
N LEU A 25 -36.98 34.77 -10.85
CA LEU A 25 -35.61 35.21 -10.71
C LEU A 25 -35.36 35.65 -9.25
N SER A 26 -34.40 35.04 -8.55
CA SER A 26 -33.85 35.61 -7.31
C SER A 26 -32.39 35.19 -7.11
N LYS A 27 -31.50 36.12 -7.45
CA LYS A 27 -30.13 36.43 -6.98
C LYS A 27 -29.31 35.32 -6.27
N PRO A 28 -28.07 35.07 -6.70
CA PRO A 28 -27.16 34.17 -5.99
C PRO A 28 -26.64 34.85 -4.73
N ILE A 29 -26.90 34.24 -3.57
CA ILE A 29 -26.21 34.52 -2.32
C ILE A 29 -24.80 33.93 -2.44
N LYS A 30 -23.80 34.81 -2.37
CA LYS A 30 -22.38 34.45 -2.31
C LYS A 30 -22.12 33.73 -0.99
N ILE A 31 -21.92 32.42 -1.04
CA ILE A 31 -21.28 31.67 0.03
C ILE A 31 -19.76 31.78 -0.22
N PRO A 32 -18.95 32.21 0.75
CA PRO A 32 -17.52 32.29 0.55
C PRO A 32 -16.97 30.87 0.36
N PHE A 33 -16.40 30.61 -0.81
CA PHE A 33 -15.43 29.54 -1.00
C PHE A 33 -14.27 29.82 -0.04
N SER A 34 -14.24 29.09 1.06
CA SER A 34 -13.01 28.95 1.84
C SER A 34 -12.11 28.03 1.02
N SER A 35 -11.11 28.61 0.36
CA SER A 35 -9.98 27.84 -0.15
C SER A 35 -9.34 27.16 1.05
N SER A 36 -9.52 25.85 1.19
CA SER A 36 -8.70 25.05 2.09
C SER A 36 -7.27 25.20 1.58
N GLN A 37 -6.46 25.95 2.30
CA GLN A 37 -5.02 25.95 2.10
C GLN A 37 -4.56 24.55 2.45
N PHE A 38 -4.15 23.79 1.44
CA PHE A 38 -3.43 22.55 1.65
C PHE A 38 -2.10 22.94 2.27
N TYR A 39 -1.94 22.62 3.56
CA TYR A 39 -0.63 22.68 4.18
C TYR A 39 0.18 21.54 3.57
N THR A 40 1.26 21.89 2.87
CA THR A 40 2.32 20.95 2.52
C THR A 40 2.97 20.51 3.83
N LEU A 41 2.53 19.39 4.38
CA LEU A 41 3.22 18.73 5.48
C LEU A 41 4.58 18.26 4.96
N SER A 42 5.64 18.67 5.65
CA SER A 42 6.97 18.11 5.41
C SER A 42 6.94 16.62 5.72
N PRO A 43 7.46 15.75 4.84
CA PRO A 43 7.47 14.32 5.10
C PRO A 43 8.28 14.03 6.36
N SER A 44 7.73 13.20 7.24
CA SER A 44 8.49 12.47 8.24
C SER A 44 9.64 11.78 7.53
N LYS A 45 10.87 12.19 7.83
CA LYS A 45 12.07 11.46 7.39
C LYS A 45 11.85 10.02 7.82
N PHE A 46 11.78 9.10 6.86
CA PHE A 46 11.75 7.67 7.13
C PHE A 46 12.87 7.38 8.13
N ASN A 47 12.48 7.11 9.38
CA ASN A 47 13.41 6.65 10.39
C ASN A 47 13.85 5.28 9.89
N LYS A 48 15.07 5.23 9.34
CA LYS A 48 15.74 4.02 8.85
C LYS A 48 15.30 2.84 9.70
N LEU A 49 14.57 1.91 9.07
CA LEU A 49 14.05 0.70 9.69
C LEU A 49 15.22 -0.07 10.33
N ARG A 50 15.48 0.17 11.62
CA ARG A 50 16.38 -0.66 12.40
C ARG A 50 15.62 -1.91 12.79
N LEU A 51 15.72 -2.95 11.99
CA LEU A 51 15.41 -4.31 12.43
C LEU A 51 16.34 -4.64 13.61
N ASN A 52 15.76 -4.73 14.80
CA ASN A 52 16.48 -5.15 16.00
C ASN A 52 16.97 -6.60 15.81
N SER A 53 18.25 -6.75 15.49
CA SER A 53 18.95 -8.03 15.55
C SER A 53 18.89 -8.55 16.99
N VAL A 54 18.26 -9.71 17.16
CA VAL A 54 18.25 -10.49 18.39
C VAL A 54 19.69 -10.71 18.86
N SER A 55 19.99 -10.37 20.11
CA SER A 55 21.21 -10.81 20.79
C SER A 55 20.85 -11.38 22.15
N GLU A 56 21.36 -12.59 22.36
CA GLU A 56 21.16 -13.45 23.51
C GLU A 56 21.75 -12.84 24.80
N SER A 57 21.15 -13.25 25.93
CA SER A 57 21.55 -13.12 27.35
C SER A 57 23.01 -12.71 27.65
N SER A 58 23.33 -11.84 28.61
CA SER A 58 23.39 -12.19 30.07
C SER A 58 23.96 -11.04 30.96
N VAL A 59 23.30 -10.79 32.11
CA VAL A 59 23.87 -10.63 33.49
C VAL A 59 24.51 -9.28 33.98
N SER A 60 23.66 -8.52 34.71
CA SER A 60 23.78 -7.76 36.00
C SER A 60 24.91 -6.76 36.39
N LEU A 61 24.41 -5.61 36.92
CA LEU A 61 24.94 -4.44 37.70
C LEU A 61 25.62 -4.80 39.08
N PRO A 62 26.10 -3.86 39.97
CA PRO A 62 25.97 -2.38 40.04
C PRO A 62 27.16 -1.49 40.56
N THR A 63 27.04 -0.17 40.31
CA THR A 63 27.27 1.03 41.19
C THR A 63 28.66 1.38 41.77
N ASN A 64 29.13 2.62 41.49
CA ASN A 64 29.50 3.61 42.53
C ASN A 64 29.66 5.06 41.99
N GLN A 65 29.44 6.01 42.89
CA GLN A 65 28.99 7.41 42.76
C GLN A 65 30.12 8.49 42.49
N PRO A 66 29.77 9.80 42.35
CA PRO A 66 30.50 10.87 41.62
C PRO A 66 31.24 11.82 42.62
N PRO A 67 31.42 13.16 42.44
CA PRO A 67 31.35 14.08 41.28
C PRO A 67 32.59 14.99 41.12
N LEU A 68 32.73 15.75 40.04
CA LEU A 68 33.37 17.08 40.07
C LEU A 68 32.96 17.92 38.86
N THR A 69 32.54 19.14 39.18
CA THR A 69 32.06 20.23 38.34
C THR A 69 33.18 20.92 37.58
N SER A 70 32.96 21.22 36.31
CA SER A 70 33.54 22.41 35.68
C SER A 70 32.62 22.89 34.57
N ALA A 71 32.17 24.13 34.73
CA ALA A 71 31.36 24.88 33.80
C ALA A 71 31.95 24.88 32.39
N SER A 72 31.09 24.66 31.40
CA SER A 72 31.34 25.00 30.00
C SER A 72 29.99 25.42 29.46
N ASP A 73 29.87 26.72 29.25
CA ASP A 73 28.75 27.37 28.58
C ASP A 73 28.61 26.79 27.17
N ASN A 74 27.73 25.81 27.03
CA ASN A 74 27.24 25.40 25.72
C ASN A 74 25.80 25.87 25.65
N ASN A 75 25.63 26.94 24.89
CA ASN A 75 24.37 27.48 24.43
C ASN A 75 23.64 26.37 23.66
N PHE A 76 22.83 25.57 24.36
CA PHE A 76 21.88 24.65 23.75
C PHE A 76 20.79 25.50 23.12
N ASN A 77 20.82 25.59 21.79
CA ASN A 77 19.58 25.75 21.05
C ASN A 77 18.77 24.49 21.38
N GLU A 78 17.85 24.61 22.33
CA GLU A 78 16.67 23.77 22.38
C GLU A 78 15.92 24.07 21.09
N GLU A 79 16.21 23.29 20.05
CA GLU A 79 15.24 23.09 18.98
C GLU A 79 14.03 22.49 19.70
N GLU A 80 13.01 23.32 19.93
CA GLU A 80 11.68 22.85 20.26
C GLU A 80 11.33 21.82 19.17
N GLU A 81 11.44 20.53 19.50
CA GLU A 81 10.73 19.49 18.77
C GLU A 81 9.26 19.86 18.95
N GLU A 82 8.72 20.64 17.99
CA GLU A 82 7.28 20.80 17.87
C GLU A 82 6.72 19.38 17.82
N GLU A 83 6.07 18.92 18.89
CA GLU A 83 5.23 17.73 18.85
C GLU A 83 4.15 18.04 17.82
N ILE A 84 4.42 17.70 16.55
CA ILE A 84 3.44 17.72 15.49
C ILE A 84 2.37 16.74 15.95
N ASP A 85 1.24 17.28 16.40
CA ASP A 85 0.02 16.53 16.71
C ASP A 85 -0.47 15.93 15.39
N ASP A 86 0.17 14.85 14.97
CA ASP A 86 -0.13 14.10 13.77
C ASP A 86 -1.52 13.50 13.95
N ASP A 87 -2.54 14.21 13.47
CA ASP A 87 -3.92 13.77 13.51
C ASP A 87 -4.01 12.39 12.83
N PRO A 88 -4.29 11.30 13.58
CA PRO A 88 -4.29 9.95 13.03
C PRO A 88 -5.47 9.72 12.07
N THR A 89 -6.36 10.71 11.94
CA THR A 89 -7.48 10.70 10.99
C THR A 89 -7.15 11.41 9.68
N SER A 90 -6.00 12.07 9.59
CA SER A 90 -5.57 12.78 8.39
C SER A 90 -5.30 11.83 7.21
N GLU A 91 -5.69 12.29 6.03
CA GLU A 91 -5.42 11.63 4.75
C GLU A 91 -4.08 12.14 4.21
N VAL A 92 -3.29 11.24 3.63
CA VAL A 92 -1.99 11.56 3.04
C VAL A 92 -2.18 11.82 1.55
N SER A 93 -1.62 12.91 1.04
CA SER A 93 -1.54 13.19 -0.39
C SER A 93 -0.19 13.84 -0.66
N TYR A 94 0.79 13.01 -0.99
CA TYR A 94 2.19 13.38 -1.12
C TYR A 94 2.77 12.90 -2.44
N LEU A 95 3.51 13.81 -3.07
CA LEU A 95 4.36 13.55 -4.23
C LEU A 95 5.69 14.27 -3.99
N ASP A 96 6.79 13.54 -4.10
CA ASP A 96 8.12 14.11 -4.01
C ASP A 96 8.38 15.10 -5.16
N SER A 97 8.81 16.32 -4.81
CA SER A 97 9.07 17.40 -5.76
C SER A 97 10.23 17.13 -6.72
N GLU A 98 11.15 16.23 -6.36
CA GLU A 98 12.28 15.85 -7.21
C GLU A 98 11.95 14.72 -8.18
N THR A 99 10.82 14.04 -7.96
CA THR A 99 10.37 12.92 -8.78
C THR A 99 9.62 13.42 -10.01
N ASP A 100 10.00 12.93 -11.19
CA ASP A 100 9.29 13.21 -12.44
C ASP A 100 7.91 12.51 -12.43
N PRO A 101 6.78 13.25 -12.52
CA PRO A 101 5.44 12.68 -12.57
C PRO A 101 5.27 11.57 -13.61
N ASP A 102 5.88 11.73 -14.79
CA ASP A 102 5.74 10.79 -15.90
C ASP A 102 6.56 9.51 -15.68
N SER A 103 7.48 9.50 -14.72
CA SER A 103 8.28 8.32 -14.36
C SER A 103 7.50 7.29 -13.54
N ILE A 104 6.41 7.69 -12.89
CA ILE A 104 5.61 6.83 -12.00
C ILE A 104 4.59 6.02 -12.80
N ILE A 105 5.09 5.01 -13.51
CA ILE A 105 4.28 4.16 -14.40
C ILE A 105 3.58 2.99 -13.69
N GLU A 106 3.92 2.73 -12.43
CA GLU A 106 3.41 1.60 -11.66
C GLU A 106 3.09 2.00 -10.22
N TRP A 107 1.89 1.65 -9.77
CA TRP A 107 1.47 1.83 -8.39
C TRP A 107 1.30 0.50 -7.67
N GLU A 108 1.47 0.52 -6.36
CA GLU A 108 1.10 -0.51 -5.41
C GLU A 108 -0.11 -0.01 -4.61
N MET A 109 -1.12 -0.87 -4.45
CA MET A 109 -2.39 -0.47 -3.84
C MET A 109 -2.97 -1.52 -2.87
N ASP A 110 -3.46 -1.04 -1.73
CA ASP A 110 -4.34 -1.78 -0.81
C ASP A 110 -5.65 -1.01 -0.63
N PHE A 111 -6.78 -1.68 -0.84
CA PHE A 111 -8.11 -1.11 -0.60
C PHE A 111 -8.88 -2.04 0.34
N CYS A 112 -8.75 -1.83 1.64
CA CYS A 112 -9.21 -2.80 2.64
C CYS A 112 -9.74 -2.12 3.90
N SER A 113 -10.56 -2.84 4.67
CA SER A 113 -10.99 -2.38 5.99
C SER A 113 -9.81 -2.30 6.97
N ARG A 114 -9.76 -1.24 7.77
CA ARG A 114 -8.78 -1.04 8.84
C ARG A 114 -9.32 -1.55 10.18
N PRO A 115 -8.47 -1.80 11.19
CA PRO A 115 -8.87 -2.17 12.55
C PRO A 115 -9.49 -0.99 13.31
N ILE A 116 -10.26 -0.15 12.62
CA ILE A 116 -10.82 1.10 13.10
C ILE A 116 -12.35 1.02 12.92
N LEU A 117 -13.08 1.43 13.95
CA LEU A 117 -14.53 1.62 13.91
C LEU A 117 -14.87 3.10 13.80
N ASP A 118 -15.89 3.40 13.01
CA ASP A 118 -16.51 4.72 12.98
C ASP A 118 -17.37 4.95 14.25
N ILE A 119 -17.91 6.16 14.37
CA ILE A 119 -18.83 6.54 15.45
C ILE A 119 -20.12 5.68 15.53
N ARG A 120 -20.39 4.86 14.51
CA ARG A 120 -21.55 3.94 14.42
C ARG A 120 -21.15 2.49 14.72
N GLY A 121 -19.89 2.23 15.07
CA GLY A 121 -19.36 0.89 15.31
C GLY A 121 -19.19 0.06 14.03
N LYS A 122 -19.07 0.68 12.86
CA LYS A 122 -18.80 0.02 11.57
C LYS A 122 -17.34 0.20 11.18
N LYS A 123 -16.78 -0.81 10.50
CA LYS A 123 -15.40 -0.75 10.02
C LYS A 123 -15.21 0.42 9.05
N ILE A 124 -14.11 1.14 9.23
CA ILE A 124 -13.62 2.10 8.25
C ILE A 124 -12.77 1.36 7.21
N TRP A 125 -12.92 1.75 5.96
CA TRP A 125 -12.09 1.30 4.85
C TRP A 125 -11.11 2.38 4.47
N GLU A 126 -9.99 1.99 3.88
CA GLU A 126 -8.99 2.94 3.42
C GLU A 126 -8.40 2.44 2.11
N LEU A 127 -8.24 3.37 1.18
CA LEU A 127 -7.39 3.24 0.00
C LEU A 127 -5.99 3.72 0.41
N VAL A 128 -4.98 2.89 0.17
CA VAL A 128 -3.57 3.23 0.34
C VAL A 128 -2.90 2.94 -1.00
N VAL A 129 -2.24 3.95 -1.57
CA VAL A 129 -1.56 3.89 -2.87
C VAL A 129 -0.17 4.48 -2.71
N CYS A 130 0.83 3.77 -3.21
CA CYS A 130 2.19 4.30 -3.33
C CYS A 130 2.85 3.79 -4.61
N ASP A 131 4.01 4.32 -4.94
CA ASP A 131 4.90 3.74 -5.95
C ASP A 131 6.00 2.89 -5.29
N GLY A 132 6.93 2.39 -6.10
CA GLY A 132 8.02 1.53 -5.64
C GLY A 132 9.02 2.25 -4.73
N THR A 133 9.21 3.55 -4.88
CA THR A 133 10.20 4.34 -4.11
C THR A 133 9.57 5.12 -2.96
N LEU A 134 8.24 5.04 -2.78
CA LEU A 134 7.47 5.88 -1.85
C LEU A 134 7.57 7.39 -2.16
N SER A 135 7.96 7.73 -3.39
CA SER A 135 7.90 9.10 -3.92
C SER A 135 6.45 9.56 -4.10
N LEU A 136 5.54 8.62 -4.38
CA LEU A 136 4.10 8.81 -4.35
C LEU A 136 3.52 8.13 -3.12
N GLN A 137 2.75 8.87 -2.33
CA GLN A 137 2.03 8.35 -1.17
C GLN A 137 0.64 8.98 -1.09
N TYR A 138 -0.39 8.15 -1.13
CA TYR A 138 -1.77 8.60 -1.05
C TYR A 138 -2.60 7.69 -0.15
N THR A 139 -3.40 8.29 0.74
CA THR A 139 -4.42 7.58 1.50
C THR A 139 -5.76 8.27 1.47
N LYS A 140 -6.84 7.49 1.57
CA LYS A 140 -8.20 8.01 1.65
C LYS A 140 -9.14 7.08 2.39
N TYR A 141 -9.89 7.60 3.36
CA TYR A 141 -10.84 6.84 4.15
C TYR A 141 -12.22 6.77 3.49
N PHE A 142 -12.88 5.62 3.66
CA PHE A 142 -14.21 5.36 3.11
C PHE A 142 -15.10 4.68 4.16
N PRO A 143 -16.40 5.05 4.23
CA PRO A 143 -17.34 4.31 5.02
C PRO A 143 -17.70 2.96 4.37
N ASN A 144 -18.02 1.96 5.18
CA ASN A 144 -18.27 0.59 4.70
C ASN A 144 -19.38 0.45 3.63
N ASN A 145 -20.33 1.38 3.55
CA ASN A 145 -21.46 1.29 2.62
C ASN A 145 -21.15 1.77 1.20
N VAL A 146 -20.00 2.37 0.95
CA VAL A 146 -19.64 2.91 -0.37
C VAL A 146 -18.58 2.08 -1.09
N ILE A 147 -18.20 0.92 -0.56
CA ILE A 147 -17.11 0.10 -1.10
C ILE A 147 -17.59 -0.67 -2.33
N ASN A 148 -17.16 -0.21 -3.50
CA ASN A 148 -17.45 -0.82 -4.79
C ASN A 148 -16.44 -0.33 -5.85
N SER A 149 -16.52 -0.88 -7.07
CA SER A 149 -15.60 -0.55 -8.15
C SER A 149 -15.72 0.88 -8.69
N ILE A 150 -16.90 1.50 -8.58
CA ILE A 150 -17.12 2.88 -9.05
C ILE A 150 -16.40 3.83 -8.11
N THR A 151 -16.63 3.69 -6.79
CA THR A 151 -15.94 4.49 -5.77
C THR A 151 -14.43 4.38 -5.88
N LEU A 152 -13.90 3.16 -6.08
CA LEU A 152 -12.45 2.96 -6.26
C LEU A 152 -11.94 3.65 -7.53
N LYS A 153 -12.66 3.52 -8.66
CA LYS A 153 -12.30 4.18 -9.91
C LYS A 153 -12.22 5.69 -9.73
N ASP A 154 -13.25 6.29 -9.14
CA ASP A 154 -13.32 7.73 -8.95
C ASP A 154 -12.19 8.22 -8.02
N ALA A 155 -11.83 7.42 -7.01
CA ALA A 155 -10.69 7.70 -6.14
C ALA A 155 -9.33 7.62 -6.87
N LEU A 156 -9.14 6.67 -7.79
CA LEU A 156 -7.93 6.59 -8.60
C LEU A 156 -7.80 7.78 -9.55
N ILE A 157 -8.91 8.26 -10.13
CA ILE A 157 -8.93 9.49 -10.92
C ILE A 157 -8.55 10.69 -10.04
N SER A 158 -9.11 10.80 -8.83
CA SER A 158 -8.77 11.93 -7.94
C SER A 158 -7.28 11.96 -7.58
N ILE A 159 -6.60 10.82 -7.43
CA ILE A 159 -5.15 10.81 -7.20
C ILE A 159 -4.41 11.49 -8.35
N SER A 160 -4.76 11.13 -9.58
CA SER A 160 -4.17 11.71 -10.80
C SER A 160 -4.44 13.21 -10.90
N ASP A 161 -5.69 13.63 -10.63
CA ASP A 161 -6.10 15.04 -10.68
C ASP A 161 -5.46 15.88 -9.56
N ASP A 162 -5.43 15.36 -8.33
CA ASP A 162 -4.96 16.07 -7.13
C ASP A 162 -3.43 16.24 -7.13
N LEU A 163 -2.69 15.23 -7.58
CA LEU A 163 -1.22 15.23 -7.62
C LEU A 163 -0.64 15.64 -8.97
N GLY A 164 -1.48 15.81 -10.00
CA GLY A 164 -1.03 16.18 -11.35
C GLY A 164 -0.18 15.12 -12.03
N ILE A 165 -0.34 13.85 -11.65
CA ILE A 165 0.40 12.70 -12.20
C ILE A 165 -0.49 11.91 -13.18
N PRO A 166 0.07 11.29 -14.23
CA PRO A 166 -0.72 10.42 -15.10
C PRO A 166 -1.23 9.17 -14.36
N LEU A 167 -2.28 8.55 -14.89
CA LEU A 167 -2.69 7.21 -14.44
C LEU A 167 -1.59 6.19 -14.78
N PRO A 168 -1.32 5.20 -13.90
CA PRO A 168 -0.25 4.25 -14.10
C PRO A 168 -0.61 3.25 -15.21
N GLU A 169 0.40 2.65 -15.83
CA GLU A 169 0.19 1.56 -16.78
C GLU A 169 -0.33 0.30 -16.08
N LYS A 170 0.09 0.08 -14.83
CA LYS A 170 -0.28 -1.08 -14.02
C LYS A 170 -0.40 -0.76 -12.53
N ILE A 171 -1.29 -1.49 -11.86
CA ILE A 171 -1.45 -1.44 -10.41
C ILE A 171 -1.24 -2.84 -9.84
N ARG A 172 -0.28 -2.97 -8.91
CA ARG A 172 -0.05 -4.17 -8.11
C ARG A 172 -0.90 -4.15 -6.85
N PHE A 173 -1.45 -5.30 -6.48
CA PHE A 173 -2.20 -5.47 -5.23
C PHE A 173 -2.11 -6.91 -4.73
N PHE A 174 -2.14 -7.11 -3.41
CA PHE A 174 -1.94 -8.44 -2.80
C PHE A 174 -3.22 -9.05 -2.19
N ARG A 175 -4.31 -8.30 -2.05
CA ARG A 175 -5.57 -8.79 -1.46
C ARG A 175 -6.42 -9.56 -2.48
N SER A 176 -6.43 -10.88 -2.38
CA SER A 176 -7.30 -11.77 -3.17
C SER A 176 -8.78 -11.37 -3.11
N GLN A 177 -9.27 -11.05 -1.90
CA GLN A 177 -10.67 -10.69 -1.62
C GLN A 177 -11.13 -9.44 -2.40
N MET A 178 -10.20 -8.56 -2.73
CA MET A 178 -10.49 -7.29 -3.42
C MET A 178 -10.31 -7.38 -4.93
N GLN A 179 -9.85 -8.52 -5.45
CA GLN A 179 -9.51 -8.70 -6.86
C GLN A 179 -10.65 -8.30 -7.81
N THR A 180 -11.90 -8.66 -7.50
CA THR A 180 -13.04 -8.33 -8.37
C THR A 180 -13.27 -6.82 -8.47
N ILE A 181 -13.26 -6.12 -7.33
CA ILE A 181 -13.50 -4.67 -7.26
C ILE A 181 -12.36 -3.94 -7.97
N ILE A 182 -11.11 -4.29 -7.65
CA ILE A 182 -9.90 -3.68 -8.20
C ILE A 182 -9.81 -3.91 -9.72
N THR A 183 -9.98 -5.16 -10.16
CA THR A 183 -9.91 -5.51 -11.59
C THR A 183 -10.95 -4.75 -12.41
N LYS A 184 -12.17 -4.59 -11.88
CA LYS A 184 -13.22 -3.86 -12.59
C LYS A 184 -12.91 -2.37 -12.69
N ALA A 185 -12.46 -1.74 -11.60
CA ALA A 185 -12.06 -0.33 -11.60
C ALA A 185 -10.90 -0.06 -12.58
N CYS A 186 -9.84 -0.89 -12.52
CA CYS A 186 -8.67 -0.75 -13.40
C CYS A 186 -9.04 -0.90 -14.88
N LYS A 187 -9.88 -1.88 -15.22
CA LYS A 187 -10.33 -2.11 -16.61
C LYS A 187 -11.08 -0.91 -17.20
N GLU A 188 -11.90 -0.22 -16.42
CA GLU A 188 -12.61 0.99 -16.88
C GLU A 188 -11.65 2.16 -17.15
N LEU A 189 -10.49 2.18 -16.48
CA LEU A 189 -9.44 3.20 -16.64
C LEU A 189 -8.36 2.82 -17.66
N GLY A 190 -8.40 1.61 -18.22
CA GLY A 190 -7.33 1.10 -19.09
C GLY A 190 -6.05 0.72 -18.35
N ILE A 191 -6.07 0.64 -17.03
CA ILE A 191 -4.93 0.26 -16.18
C ILE A 191 -4.85 -1.27 -16.10
N LYS A 192 -3.65 -1.85 -16.15
CA LYS A 192 -3.45 -3.30 -15.99
C LYS A 192 -3.46 -3.70 -14.50
N PRO A 193 -4.47 -4.45 -14.01
CA PRO A 193 -4.45 -4.97 -12.65
C PRO A 193 -3.50 -6.18 -12.54
N VAL A 194 -2.60 -6.17 -11.56
CA VAL A 194 -1.60 -7.22 -11.33
C VAL A 194 -1.71 -7.74 -9.89
N PRO A 195 -2.38 -8.88 -9.66
CA PRO A 195 -2.29 -9.58 -8.38
C PRO A 195 -0.82 -9.94 -8.10
N SER A 196 -0.27 -9.46 -6.99
CA SER A 196 1.13 -9.66 -6.64
C SER A 196 1.37 -9.49 -5.15
N LYS A 197 2.11 -10.42 -4.55
CA LYS A 197 2.64 -10.25 -3.18
C LYS A 197 3.88 -9.34 -3.13
N ARG A 198 4.45 -8.99 -4.29
CA ARG A 198 5.56 -8.04 -4.41
C ARG A 198 5.00 -6.63 -4.44
N CYS A 199 4.50 -6.21 -3.29
CA CYS A 199 4.11 -4.84 -3.02
C CYS A 199 4.94 -4.35 -1.82
N LEU A 200 6.27 -4.38 -1.92
CA LEU A 200 7.15 -4.27 -0.75
C LEU A 200 6.99 -2.93 -0.05
N SER A 201 7.05 -1.84 -0.82
CA SER A 201 6.94 -0.47 -0.36
C SER A 201 5.60 -0.24 0.32
N LEU A 202 4.51 -0.75 -0.28
CA LEU A 202 3.18 -0.72 0.32
C LEU A 202 3.10 -1.54 1.62
N LEU A 203 3.73 -2.71 1.68
CA LEU A 203 3.70 -3.57 2.87
C LEU A 203 4.43 -2.90 4.05
N LEU A 204 5.62 -2.36 3.81
CA LEU A 204 6.40 -1.62 4.80
C LEU A 204 5.63 -0.40 5.30
N TRP A 205 5.03 0.36 4.37
CA TRP A 205 4.26 1.55 4.73
C TRP A 205 2.98 1.21 5.49
N LEU A 206 2.29 0.12 5.16
CA LEU A 206 1.14 -0.37 5.93
C LEU A 206 1.51 -0.81 7.35
N GLU A 207 2.70 -1.38 7.54
CA GLU A 207 3.22 -1.76 8.86
C GLU A 207 3.54 -0.53 9.70
N GLU A 208 4.26 0.45 9.14
CA GLU A 208 4.50 1.73 9.80
C GLU A 208 3.19 2.43 10.18
N ARG A 209 2.27 2.58 9.21
CA ARG A 209 0.95 3.20 9.45
C ARG A 209 0.15 2.46 10.53
N TYR A 210 0.34 1.16 10.70
CA TYR A 210 -0.29 0.43 11.78
C TYR A 210 0.14 0.96 13.14
N GLU A 211 1.44 1.19 13.32
CA GLU A 211 2.01 1.67 14.57
C GLU A 211 1.77 3.17 14.78
N THR A 212 1.97 3.99 13.74
CA THR A 212 1.96 5.45 13.84
C THR A 212 0.55 6.04 13.72
N VAL A 213 -0.31 5.46 12.88
CA VAL A 213 -1.65 6.00 12.58
C VAL A 213 -2.74 5.17 13.24
N TYR A 214 -2.86 3.88 12.88
CA TYR A 214 -4.03 3.10 13.25
C TYR A 214 -4.11 2.82 14.76
N MET A 215 -2.99 2.50 15.42
CA MET A 215 -2.96 2.27 16.87
C MET A 215 -3.29 3.52 17.70
N ARG A 216 -3.05 4.72 17.14
CA ARG A 216 -3.35 6.01 17.80
C ARG A 216 -4.77 6.51 17.48
N HIS A 217 -5.40 5.96 16.45
CA HIS A 217 -6.74 6.37 16.03
C HIS A 217 -7.78 6.09 17.14
N PRO A 218 -8.69 7.05 17.45
CA PRO A 218 -9.64 6.90 18.57
C PRO A 218 -10.61 5.72 18.43
N GLY A 219 -10.93 5.35 17.19
CA GLY A 219 -11.75 4.17 16.86
C GLY A 219 -11.00 2.83 16.80
N PHE A 220 -9.71 2.76 17.18
CA PHE A 220 -8.91 1.55 17.06
C PHE A 220 -9.41 0.39 17.93
N GLN A 221 -9.41 -0.82 17.37
CA GLN A 221 -9.80 -2.04 18.06
C GLN A 221 -8.56 -2.70 18.69
N VAL A 222 -8.39 -2.53 20.00
CA VAL A 222 -7.31 -3.18 20.76
C VAL A 222 -7.40 -4.70 20.61
N GLY A 223 -6.31 -5.33 20.18
CA GLY A 223 -6.25 -6.78 19.91
C GLY A 223 -6.71 -7.18 18.51
N ALA A 224 -6.85 -6.22 17.59
CA ALA A 224 -7.05 -6.54 16.18
C ALA A 224 -5.89 -7.37 15.61
N LYS A 225 -6.23 -8.24 14.65
CA LYS A 225 -5.24 -9.07 13.94
C LYS A 225 -4.34 -8.19 13.06
N PRO A 226 -3.09 -8.61 12.79
CA PRO A 226 -2.22 -7.94 11.84
C PRO A 226 -2.91 -7.72 10.49
N LEU A 227 -2.66 -6.56 9.86
CA LEU A 227 -3.25 -6.20 8.58
C LEU A 227 -2.94 -7.19 7.47
N LEU A 228 -1.74 -7.80 7.55
CA LEU A 228 -1.11 -8.60 6.51
C LEU A 228 -1.20 -10.10 6.80
N ALA A 229 -2.31 -10.57 7.38
CA ALA A 229 -2.60 -11.99 7.41
C ALA A 229 -2.74 -12.50 5.97
N LEU A 230 -1.63 -12.95 5.38
CA LEU A 230 -1.60 -13.54 4.05
C LEU A 230 -2.52 -14.77 4.08
N ASP A 231 -3.46 -14.81 3.14
CA ASP A 231 -4.10 -16.08 2.82
C ASP A 231 -2.97 -17.01 2.40
N ASN A 232 -2.71 -18.04 3.21
CA ASN A 232 -1.79 -19.10 2.86
C ASN A 232 -2.60 -20.12 2.05
N PRO A 233 -2.60 -20.06 0.70
CA PRO A 233 -3.25 -21.11 -0.07
C PRO A 233 -2.59 -22.43 0.32
N PHE A 234 -3.39 -23.49 0.38
CA PHE A 234 -2.82 -24.83 0.55
C PHE A 234 -1.74 -25.05 -0.50
N PRO A 235 -0.63 -25.72 -0.16
CA PRO A 235 0.42 -26.04 -1.12
C PRO A 235 -0.20 -26.70 -2.35
N MET A 236 -0.03 -26.08 -3.51
CA MET A 236 -0.47 -26.65 -4.79
C MET A 236 0.74 -27.27 -5.49
N ASP A 237 0.51 -28.38 -6.17
CA ASP A 237 1.55 -29.00 -6.99
C ASP A 237 2.00 -28.04 -8.09
N LEU A 238 3.31 -27.97 -8.28
CA LEU A 238 3.90 -27.10 -9.28
C LEU A 238 3.71 -27.74 -10.68
N PRO A 239 3.28 -26.97 -11.70
CA PRO A 239 3.24 -27.44 -13.09
C PRO A 239 4.54 -28.12 -13.53
N GLU A 240 4.45 -29.19 -14.33
CA GLU A 240 5.62 -30.00 -14.73
C GLU A 240 6.74 -29.19 -15.40
N ASN A 241 6.38 -28.14 -16.15
CA ASN A 241 7.33 -27.25 -16.81
C ASN A 241 8.17 -26.43 -15.82
N LEU A 242 7.82 -26.41 -14.54
CA LEU A 242 8.48 -25.61 -13.51
C LEU A 242 9.27 -26.45 -12.50
N ILE A 243 9.33 -27.75 -12.74
CA ILE A 243 10.11 -28.67 -11.92
C ILE A 243 11.55 -28.62 -12.40
N GLY A 244 12.45 -28.14 -11.54
CA GLY A 244 13.89 -28.19 -11.75
C GLY A 244 14.41 -29.62 -11.88
N GLU A 245 15.34 -29.86 -12.80
CA GLU A 245 15.94 -31.18 -13.03
C GLU A 245 17.14 -31.42 -12.11
N LYS A 246 17.94 -30.38 -11.87
CA LYS A 246 19.10 -30.42 -10.99
C LYS A 246 19.09 -29.22 -10.05
N TRP A 247 19.47 -29.47 -8.82
CA TRP A 247 19.46 -28.52 -7.73
C TRP A 247 20.83 -28.53 -7.07
N ALA A 248 21.37 -27.35 -6.77
CA ALA A 248 22.61 -27.21 -6.04
C ALA A 248 22.50 -26.05 -5.05
N PHE A 249 23.03 -26.24 -3.84
CA PHE A 249 23.29 -25.12 -2.94
C PHE A 249 24.54 -24.40 -3.42
N VAL A 250 24.42 -23.08 -3.60
CA VAL A 250 25.49 -22.21 -4.08
C VAL A 250 25.67 -21.04 -3.13
N GLN A 251 26.84 -20.43 -3.19
CA GLN A 251 27.13 -19.17 -2.53
C GLN A 251 27.80 -18.26 -3.54
N LEU A 252 27.25 -17.07 -3.73
CA LEU A 252 27.80 -16.07 -4.64
C LEU A 252 28.13 -14.80 -3.86
N PRO A 253 29.28 -14.14 -4.12
CA PRO A 253 29.52 -12.80 -3.60
C PRO A 253 28.38 -11.87 -3.97
N PHE A 254 27.99 -10.98 -3.07
CA PHE A 254 26.89 -10.04 -3.27
C PHE A 254 27.09 -9.17 -4.53
N SER A 255 28.34 -8.73 -4.78
CA SER A 255 28.74 -8.07 -6.03
C SER A 255 28.38 -8.85 -7.30
N ALA A 256 28.58 -10.17 -7.32
CA ALA A 256 28.22 -11.00 -8.46
C ALA A 256 26.69 -11.14 -8.61
N VAL A 257 25.96 -11.16 -7.49
CA VAL A 257 24.48 -11.16 -7.50
C VAL A 257 23.95 -9.82 -8.05
N GLN A 258 24.55 -8.70 -7.64
CA GLN A 258 24.20 -7.37 -8.15
C GLN A 258 24.48 -7.24 -9.64
N GLU A 259 25.63 -7.72 -10.13
CA GLU A 259 25.95 -7.69 -11.56
C GLU A 259 24.91 -8.46 -12.40
N GLU A 260 24.54 -9.66 -11.96
CA GLU A 260 23.49 -10.45 -12.62
C GLU A 260 22.15 -9.72 -12.60
N VAL A 261 21.76 -9.14 -11.46
CA VAL A 261 20.54 -8.33 -11.32
C VAL A 261 20.52 -7.16 -12.30
N SER A 262 21.57 -6.34 -12.34
CA SER A 262 21.66 -5.20 -13.25
C SER A 262 21.60 -5.66 -14.71
N SER A 263 22.21 -6.80 -15.02
CA SER A 263 22.14 -7.38 -16.37
C SER A 263 20.72 -7.83 -16.76
N LEU A 264 19.87 -8.22 -15.80
CA LEU A 264 18.48 -8.60 -16.05
C LEU A 264 17.63 -7.38 -16.40
N GLU A 265 17.84 -6.26 -15.71
CA GLU A 265 17.18 -4.98 -15.98
C GLU A 265 17.50 -4.49 -17.40
N GLU A 266 18.78 -4.56 -17.81
CA GLU A 266 19.20 -4.19 -19.16
C GLU A 266 18.69 -5.16 -20.24
N ARG A 267 18.68 -6.46 -19.95
CA ARG A 267 18.29 -7.50 -20.93
C ARG A 267 16.78 -7.69 -21.02
N PHE A 268 15.98 -6.95 -20.25
CA PHE A 268 14.53 -7.16 -20.09
C PHE A 268 14.20 -8.64 -19.85
N ALA A 269 15.07 -9.32 -19.12
CA ALA A 269 14.93 -10.74 -18.83
C ALA A 269 14.02 -10.92 -17.61
N PHE A 270 13.40 -12.09 -17.48
CA PHE A 270 12.49 -12.38 -16.38
C PHE A 270 13.25 -12.45 -15.05
N GLY A 271 12.94 -11.51 -14.16
CA GLY A 271 13.49 -11.41 -12.82
C GLY A 271 13.18 -10.03 -12.24
N ALA A 272 13.33 -9.87 -10.94
CA ALA A 272 13.25 -8.60 -10.25
C ALA A 272 14.11 -8.70 -9.00
N SER A 273 14.79 -7.61 -8.70
CA SER A 273 15.61 -7.45 -7.51
C SER A 273 14.76 -7.14 -6.29
N LEU A 274 15.38 -7.31 -5.13
CA LEU A 274 14.88 -6.77 -3.88
C LEU A 274 15.63 -5.47 -3.63
N ASP A 275 14.91 -4.38 -3.43
CA ASP A 275 15.50 -3.12 -3.02
C ASP A 275 15.94 -3.24 -1.56
N LEU A 276 17.25 -3.41 -1.37
CA LEU A 276 17.85 -3.56 -0.05
C LEU A 276 18.00 -2.21 0.67
N ASP A 277 18.10 -1.12 -0.08
CA ASP A 277 18.19 0.23 0.48
C ASP A 277 16.85 0.60 1.13
N LEU A 278 15.74 0.27 0.46
CA LEU A 278 14.39 0.41 1.02
C LEU A 278 14.22 -0.38 2.33
N LEU A 279 14.89 -1.53 2.44
CA LEU A 279 14.87 -2.36 3.65
C LEU A 279 15.89 -1.91 4.72
N GLY A 280 16.74 -0.93 4.42
CA GLY A 280 17.83 -0.51 5.31
C GLY A 280 18.89 -1.59 5.53
N ILE A 281 19.05 -2.52 4.58
CA ILE A 281 19.99 -3.64 4.67
C ILE A 281 21.27 -3.29 3.90
N GLU A 282 22.31 -2.94 4.65
CA GLU A 282 23.65 -2.73 4.10
C GLU A 282 24.41 -4.06 4.05
N ILE A 283 24.90 -4.46 2.86
CA ILE A 283 25.65 -5.71 2.64
C ILE A 283 26.97 -5.38 1.96
N ASP A 284 28.08 -5.92 2.47
CA ASP A 284 29.40 -5.79 1.83
C ASP A 284 29.47 -6.63 0.55
N ASP A 285 30.09 -6.11 -0.50
CA ASP A 285 30.23 -6.73 -1.83
C ASP A 285 30.80 -8.15 -1.82
N LYS A 286 31.64 -8.49 -0.82
CA LYS A 286 32.26 -9.81 -0.67
C LYS A 286 31.44 -10.77 0.16
N THR A 287 30.35 -10.31 0.78
CA THR A 287 29.43 -11.14 1.54
C THR A 287 28.89 -12.24 0.65
N LEU A 288 29.06 -13.49 1.08
CA LEU A 288 28.57 -14.65 0.35
C LEU A 288 27.07 -14.82 0.61
N ILE A 289 26.26 -14.63 -0.42
CA ILE A 289 24.82 -14.84 -0.40
C ILE A 289 24.54 -16.32 -0.69
N PRO A 290 24.00 -17.09 0.27
CA PRO A 290 23.58 -18.46 0.02
C PRO A 290 22.33 -18.49 -0.85
N GLY A 291 22.29 -19.42 -1.80
CA GLY A 291 21.18 -19.57 -2.72
C GLY A 291 21.03 -21.00 -3.24
N ILE A 292 20.01 -21.19 -4.06
CA ILE A 292 19.73 -22.45 -4.74
C ILE A 292 19.83 -22.21 -6.24
N ALA A 293 20.75 -22.90 -6.90
CA ALA A 293 20.81 -22.94 -8.34
C ALA A 293 19.94 -24.09 -8.87
N VAL A 294 19.05 -23.78 -9.80
CA VAL A 294 18.14 -24.74 -10.42
C VAL A 294 18.41 -24.80 -11.91
N ALA A 295 18.81 -25.95 -12.42
CA ALA A 295 18.96 -26.20 -13.84
C ALA A 295 17.76 -27.00 -14.37
N SER A 296 17.26 -26.63 -15.55
CA SER A 296 16.19 -27.33 -16.24
C SER A 296 16.36 -27.21 -17.74
N SER A 297 16.28 -28.34 -18.46
CA SER A 297 16.19 -28.36 -19.91
C SER A 297 14.78 -28.04 -20.44
N ARG A 298 13.76 -28.10 -19.56
CA ARG A 298 12.33 -28.00 -19.92
C ARG A 298 11.78 -26.57 -19.93
N ALA A 299 12.42 -25.62 -19.25
CA ALA A 299 11.96 -24.24 -19.16
C ALA A 299 13.06 -23.23 -19.50
N LYS A 300 12.75 -22.30 -20.40
CA LYS A 300 13.70 -21.27 -20.87
C LYS A 300 13.93 -20.17 -19.82
N PRO A 301 12.97 -19.86 -18.94
CA PRO A 301 13.32 -19.43 -17.57
C PRO A 301 12.35 -20.00 -16.51
N LEU A 302 12.85 -20.82 -15.59
CA LEU A 302 12.12 -21.19 -14.35
C LEU A 302 11.73 -19.95 -13.53
N ALA A 303 12.54 -18.90 -13.62
CA ALA A 303 12.32 -17.62 -12.96
C ALA A 303 11.03 -16.92 -13.41
N VAL A 304 10.39 -17.24 -14.53
CA VAL A 304 9.14 -16.54 -14.93
C VAL A 304 7.98 -16.83 -13.98
N HIS A 305 7.91 -18.04 -13.43
CA HIS A 305 6.68 -18.52 -12.79
C HIS A 305 6.68 -18.40 -11.27
N PHE A 306 7.85 -18.36 -10.62
CA PHE A 306 7.96 -17.97 -9.21
C PHE A 306 7.53 -16.51 -8.95
N TYR A 307 7.22 -15.76 -10.03
CA TYR A 307 6.91 -14.34 -10.03
C TYR A 307 5.45 -14.05 -10.42
N GLY A 308 4.64 -15.08 -10.70
CA GLY A 308 3.25 -14.89 -11.12
C GLY A 308 2.36 -16.09 -10.81
N GLN A 309 1.72 -16.03 -9.64
CA GLN A 309 0.31 -16.39 -9.41
C GLN A 309 -0.27 -15.48 -8.33
#